data_AF-A0A075I063-F1
#
_entry.id   AF-A0A075I063-F1
#
_cell.length_a   1.000
_cell.length_b   1.000
_cell.length_c   1.000
_cell.angle_alpha   90.00
_cell.angle_beta   90.00
_cell.angle_gamma   90.00
#
_symmetry.space_group_name_H-M   'P 1'
#
loop_
_entity.id
_entity.type
_entity.pdbx_description
1 polymer ?
#
loop_
_entity_poly.entity_id
_entity_poly.type
_entity_poly.pdbx_seq_one_letter_code
_entity_poly.pdbx_strand_id
1 'polypeptide(L)'
;MLDLYANIRPAISYPNMPSLRDDVDLVIVRENTEDLYTGEEFDIGDAAVAMRIISEKASKRIANYAFTIANQREMKKKLHVFINPM
;
A
#
# COMPACT_ATOMS: atom_id res chain seq x y z
N MET A 1 14.37 7.63 -14.75
CA MET A 1 13.92 7.12 -13.44
C MET A 1 12.85 6.07 -13.68
N LEU A 2 12.74 5.03 -12.85
CA LEU A 2 11.96 3.81 -13.14
C LEU A 2 10.44 3.87 -12.79
N ASP A 3 9.96 4.95 -12.14
CA ASP A 3 8.56 5.15 -11.71
C ASP A 3 7.90 3.92 -11.05
N LEU A 4 8.60 3.31 -10.09
CA LEU A 4 8.15 2.11 -9.37
C LEU A 4 7.13 2.45 -8.27
N TYR A 5 5.97 2.96 -8.68
CA TYR A 5 4.98 3.52 -7.76
C TYR A 5 4.06 2.52 -7.05
N ALA A 6 3.94 1.31 -7.58
CA ALA A 6 3.07 0.28 -7.03
C ALA A 6 3.93 -0.83 -6.40
N ASN A 7 3.84 -0.97 -5.09
CA ASN A 7 4.48 -2.06 -4.37
C ASN A 7 3.44 -3.16 -4.08
N ILE A 8 3.61 -4.32 -4.70
CA ILE A 8 2.67 -5.44 -4.65
C ILE A 8 3.20 -6.52 -3.73
N ARG A 9 2.43 -6.88 -2.70
CA ARG A 9 2.81 -7.87 -1.69
C ARG A 9 1.74 -8.95 -1.56
N PRO A 10 1.85 -10.05 -2.33
CA PRO A 10 1.04 -11.24 -2.11
C PRO A 10 1.39 -11.87 -0.75
N ALA A 11 0.36 -12.31 -0.03
CA ALA A 11 0.50 -13.07 1.21
C ALA A 11 -0.48 -14.24 1.15
N ILE A 12 0.06 -15.46 1.13
CA ILE A 12 -0.69 -16.70 1.00
C ILE A 12 -0.20 -17.68 2.07
N SER A 13 -1.12 -18.40 2.70
CA SER A 13 -0.79 -19.52 3.58
C SER A 13 -0.39 -20.74 2.74
N TYR A 14 0.85 -21.22 2.92
CA TYR A 14 1.35 -22.38 2.19
C TYR A 14 1.05 -23.69 2.93
N PRO A 15 0.68 -24.78 2.21
CA PRO A 15 0.54 -26.10 2.81
C PRO A 15 1.82 -26.53 3.54
N ASN A 16 1.65 -27.11 4.73
CA ASN A 16 2.75 -27.62 5.57
C ASN A 16 3.73 -26.57 6.10
N MET A 17 3.39 -25.28 6.01
CA MET A 17 4.16 -24.20 6.62
C MET A 17 3.45 -23.72 7.90
N PRO A 18 4.08 -23.82 9.09
CA PRO A 18 3.50 -23.30 10.33
C PRO A 18 3.15 -21.81 10.19
N SER A 19 1.90 -21.47 10.45
CA SER A 19 1.38 -20.10 10.36
C SER A 19 0.25 -19.92 11.38
N LEU A 20 -0.03 -18.66 11.74
CA LEU A 20 -1.13 -18.34 12.66
C LEU A 20 -2.51 -18.67 12.07
N ARG A 21 -2.62 -18.68 10.74
CA ARG A 21 -3.84 -18.97 9.97
C ARG A 21 -3.47 -19.69 8.68
N ASP A 22 -4.22 -20.72 8.33
CA ASP A 22 -4.05 -21.55 7.14
C ASP A 22 -4.91 -21.10 5.93
N ASP A 23 -5.74 -20.07 6.12
CA ASP A 23 -6.74 -19.59 5.15
C ASP A 23 -6.41 -18.20 4.56
N VAL A 24 -5.17 -17.72 4.67
CA VAL A 24 -4.79 -16.40 4.16
C VAL A 24 -4.56 -16.47 2.64
N ASP A 25 -5.28 -15.63 1.90
CA ASP A 25 -4.99 -15.34 0.49
C ASP A 25 -5.34 -13.87 0.17
N LEU A 26 -4.36 -12.98 0.32
CA LEU A 26 -4.52 -11.55 0.08
C LEU A 26 -3.35 -10.96 -0.70
N VAL A 27 -3.60 -9.81 -1.31
CA VAL A 27 -2.56 -9.01 -1.96
C VAL A 27 -2.67 -7.59 -1.44
N ILE A 28 -1.57 -7.07 -0.91
CA ILE A 28 -1.45 -5.66 -0.52
C ILE A 28 -0.93 -4.88 -1.73
N VAL A 29 -1.64 -3.82 -2.09
CA VAL A 29 -1.23 -2.86 -3.13
C VAL A 29 -0.92 -1.54 -2.43
N ARG A 30 0.35 -1.16 -2.40
CA ARG A 30 0.84 0.01 -1.65
C ARG A 30 1.43 1.06 -2.59
N GLU A 31 1.04 2.33 -2.39
CA GLU A 31 1.67 3.49 -3.04
C GLU A 31 3.10 3.64 -2.51
N ASN A 32 4.06 3.87 -3.41
CA ASN A 32 5.48 3.72 -3.10
C ASN A 32 6.33 4.94 -3.47
N THR A 33 5.73 6.11 -3.72
CA THR A 33 6.49 7.32 -4.10
C THR A 33 6.23 8.54 -3.22
N GLU A 34 5.14 8.56 -2.47
CA GLU A 34 4.76 9.69 -1.62
C GLU A 34 4.59 9.21 -0.17
N ASP A 35 3.64 9.80 0.59
CA ASP A 35 3.52 9.64 2.04
C ASP A 35 4.75 10.24 2.76
N LEU A 36 5.07 9.78 3.96
CA LEU A 36 6.27 10.17 4.70
C LEU A 36 7.59 9.81 3.96
N TYR A 37 7.55 9.01 2.89
CA TYR A 37 8.75 8.62 2.14
C TYR A 37 9.35 9.74 1.29
N THR A 38 8.69 10.89 1.19
CA THR A 38 9.30 12.07 0.58
C THR A 38 10.48 12.59 1.42
N GLY A 39 10.55 12.27 2.71
CA GLY A 39 11.66 12.68 3.59
C GLY A 39 11.67 14.19 3.87
N GLU A 40 10.54 14.85 3.68
CA GLU A 40 10.37 16.29 3.92
C GLU A 40 10.18 16.53 5.43
N GLU A 41 11.30 16.73 6.12
CA GLU A 41 11.37 16.82 7.58
C GLU A 41 12.04 18.13 8.03
N PHE A 42 11.53 18.71 9.13
CA PHE A 42 11.99 19.98 9.68
C PHE A 42 12.23 19.85 11.19
N ASP A 43 13.37 20.32 11.65
CA ASP A 43 13.66 20.53 13.07
C ASP A 43 13.06 21.88 13.51
N ILE A 44 12.30 21.88 14.59
CA ILE A 44 11.69 23.09 15.19
C ILE A 44 12.17 23.34 16.62
N GLY A 45 13.32 22.79 17.01
CA GLY A 45 13.97 22.94 18.30
C GLY A 45 13.70 21.76 19.24
N ASP A 46 12.58 21.79 19.95
CA ASP A 46 12.18 20.73 20.88
C ASP A 46 11.30 19.64 20.23
N ALA A 47 11.02 19.79 18.93
CA ALA A 47 10.21 18.87 18.15
C ALA A 47 10.69 18.78 16.70
N ALA A 48 10.15 17.80 15.98
CA ALA A 48 10.34 17.62 14.55
C ALA A 48 8.98 17.55 13.85
N VAL A 49 8.92 18.09 12.64
CA VAL A 49 7.75 18.04 11.75
C VAL A 49 8.12 17.18 10.54
N ALA A 50 7.34 16.13 10.28
CA ALA A 50 7.46 15.34 9.06
C ALA A 50 6.23 15.56 8.18
N MET A 51 6.46 16.00 6.94
CA MET A 51 5.39 16.28 6.00
C MET A 51 4.94 15.00 5.32
N ARG A 52 3.68 14.65 5.53
CA ARG A 52 3.01 13.58 4.78
C ARG A 52 2.41 14.15 3.50
N ILE A 53 3.06 13.89 2.36
CA ILE A 53 2.59 14.36 1.05
C ILE A 53 1.68 13.29 0.43
N ILE A 54 0.46 13.68 0.04
CA ILE A 54 -0.49 12.80 -0.64
C ILE A 54 -1.12 13.57 -1.79
N SER A 55 -0.84 13.16 -3.02
CA SER A 55 -1.40 13.76 -4.22
C SER A 55 -2.61 12.98 -4.73
N GLU A 56 -3.55 13.68 -5.35
CA GLU A 56 -4.69 13.06 -6.03
C GLU A 56 -4.21 12.14 -7.16
N LYS A 57 -3.13 12.52 -7.87
CA LYS A 57 -2.54 11.75 -8.95
C LYS A 57 -2.04 10.39 -8.47
N ALA A 58 -1.23 10.37 -7.40
CA ALA A 58 -0.70 9.13 -6.82
C ALA A 58 -1.82 8.25 -6.25
N SER A 59 -2.79 8.86 -5.56
CA SER A 59 -3.96 8.18 -5.01
C SER A 59 -4.81 7.52 -6.10
N LYS A 60 -5.10 8.23 -7.20
CA LYS A 60 -5.88 7.68 -8.33
C LYS A 60 -5.15 6.54 -9.01
N ARG A 61 -3.84 6.68 -9.31
CA ARG A 61 -3.11 5.62 -10.03
C ARG A 61 -2.98 4.34 -9.19
N ILE A 62 -2.74 4.44 -7.88
CA ILE A 62 -2.63 3.25 -7.03
C ILE A 62 -3.99 2.57 -6.85
N ALA A 63 -5.07 3.34 -6.72
CA ALA A 63 -6.43 2.81 -6.66
C ALA A 63 -6.80 2.06 -7.95
N ASN A 64 -6.52 2.66 -9.12
CA ASN A 64 -6.74 2.02 -10.41
C ASN A 64 -5.95 0.72 -10.53
N TYR A 65 -4.67 0.72 -10.12
CA TYR A 65 -3.85 -0.49 -10.13
C TYR A 65 -4.40 -1.58 -9.20
N ALA A 66 -4.91 -1.20 -8.02
CA ALA A 66 -5.56 -2.14 -7.11
C ALA A 66 -6.82 -2.77 -7.74
N PHE A 67 -7.63 -2.00 -8.47
CA PHE A 67 -8.74 -2.54 -9.26
C PHE A 67 -8.29 -3.48 -10.38
N THR A 68 -7.18 -3.17 -11.07
CA THR A 68 -6.59 -4.07 -12.08
C THR A 68 -6.24 -5.42 -11.46
N ILE A 69 -5.51 -5.43 -10.34
CA ILE A 69 -5.14 -6.67 -9.63
C ILE A 69 -6.39 -7.43 -9.16
N ALA A 70 -7.36 -6.72 -8.57
CA ALA A 70 -8.60 -7.35 -8.09
C ALA A 70 -9.41 -8.00 -9.23
N ASN A 71 -9.38 -7.42 -10.44
CA ASN A 71 -10.05 -7.99 -11.61
C ASN A 71 -9.33 -9.17 -12.24
N GLN A 72 -8.01 -9.28 -12.08
CA GLN A 72 -7.21 -10.40 -12.59
C GLN A 72 -7.28 -11.65 -11.70
N ARG A 73 -7.68 -11.51 -10.43
CA ARG A 73 -7.81 -12.65 -9.52
C ARG A 73 -9.17 -13.33 -9.70
N GLU A 74 -9.17 -14.66 -9.69
CA GLU A 74 -10.37 -15.51 -9.80
C GLU A 74 -11.15 -15.61 -8.47
N MET A 75 -10.60 -15.04 -7.40
CA MET A 75 -11.17 -15.01 -6.06
C MET A 75 -12.35 -14.03 -5.94
N LYS A 76 -13.05 -14.08 -4.80
CA LYS A 76 -14.10 -13.11 -4.47
C LYS A 76 -13.56 -11.69 -4.57
N LYS A 77 -14.09 -10.93 -5.53
CA LYS A 77 -13.69 -9.54 -5.82
C LYS A 77 -14.09 -8.60 -4.68
N LYS A 78 -13.26 -8.54 -3.64
CA LYS A 78 -13.37 -7.57 -2.55
C LYS A 78 -12.10 -6.73 -2.53
N LEU A 79 -12.29 -5.42 -2.67
CA LEU A 79 -11.25 -4.42 -2.45
C LEU A 79 -11.56 -3.70 -1.15
N HIS A 80 -10.59 -3.68 -0.24
CA HIS A 80 -10.66 -2.92 1.00
C HIS A 80 -9.64 -1.79 0.93
N VAL A 81 -10.06 -0.58 1.26
CA VAL A 81 -9.21 0.61 1.28
C VAL A 81 -8.96 0.98 2.74
N PHE A 82 -7.69 1.09 3.12
CA PHE A 82 -7.27 1.45 4.47
C PHE A 82 -6.68 2.85 4.43
N ILE A 83 -7.33 3.79 5.11
CA ILE A 83 -6.89 5.18 5.24
C ILE A 83 -6.98 5.54 6.71
N ASN A 84 -5.93 6.15 7.25
CA ASN A 84 -5.99 6.77 8.57
C ASN A 84 -6.25 8.28 8.38
N PRO A 85 -7.47 8.77 8.67
CA PRO A 85 -7.77 10.20 8.61
C PRO A 85 -6.89 10.96 9.61
N MET A 86 -6.49 12.19 9.25
CA MET A 86 -5.88 13.12 10.20
C MET A 86 -6.92 13.63 11.19
#